data_AF-A0A975GF00-F1
#
_entry.id   AF-A0A975GF00-F1
#
_cell.length_a   1.000
_cell.length_b   1.000
_cell.length_c   1.000
_cell.angle_alpha   90.00
_cell.angle_beta   90.00
_cell.angle_gamma   90.00
#
_symmetry.space_group_name_H-M   'P 1'
#
loop_
_entity.id
_entity.type
_entity.pdbx_description
1 polymer ?
#
loop_
_entity_poly.entity_id
_entity_poly.type
_entity_poly.pdbx_seq_one_letter_code
_entity_poly.pdbx_strand_id
1 'polypeptide(L)'
;MTEIFLDTSYVIALSSVKDHFHQKALETAEKIQAEKSKLITTRAVMLEIGNALSGFKYRTAAVKLLNALESDPNVGIVSLTESLYSQGFSLFCKRQDKNWGLVDCISRTLDTNCLT
;
A
#
# COMPACT_ATOMS: atom_id res chain seq x y z
N MET A 1 -16.52 11.84 3.88
CA MET A 1 -15.64 10.82 4.48
C MET A 1 -14.47 10.66 3.54
N THR A 2 -13.25 10.88 4.00
CA THR A 2 -12.06 10.86 3.15
C THR A 2 -11.56 9.43 3.03
N GLU A 3 -11.31 8.98 1.81
CA GLU A 3 -10.65 7.70 1.52
C GLU A 3 -9.18 8.00 1.22
N ILE A 4 -8.28 7.31 1.90
CA ILE A 4 -6.84 7.49 1.79
C ILE A 4 -6.24 6.21 1.23
N PHE A 5 -5.49 6.33 0.14
CA PHE A 5 -4.78 5.19 -0.42
C PHE A 5 -3.58 4.83 0.47
N LEU A 6 -3.49 3.57 0.85
CA LEU A 6 -2.39 3.01 1.64
C LEU A 6 -1.45 2.23 0.72
N ASP A 7 -0.23 2.74 0.58
CA ASP A 7 0.85 2.12 -0.20
C ASP A 7 1.82 1.31 0.69
N THR A 8 2.68 0.54 0.04
CA THR A 8 3.69 -0.30 0.70
C THR A 8 4.69 0.53 1.51
N SER A 9 5.10 1.69 1.00
CA SER A 9 6.13 2.53 1.62
C SER A 9 5.67 3.08 2.98
N TYR A 10 4.42 3.53 3.06
CA TYR A 10 3.79 3.97 4.30
C TYR A 10 3.73 2.85 5.34
N VAL A 11 3.35 1.65 4.91
CA VAL A 11 3.26 0.48 5.78
C VAL A 11 4.63 0.05 6.32
N ILE A 12 5.65 0.05 5.47
CA ILE A 12 7.03 -0.24 5.87
C ILE A 12 7.54 0.81 6.85
N ALA A 13 7.32 2.10 6.55
CA ALA A 13 7.70 3.19 7.44
C ALA A 13 7.03 3.07 8.82
N LEU A 14 5.75 2.71 8.86
CA LEU A 14 5.03 2.49 10.11
C LEU A 14 5.55 1.27 10.89
N SER A 15 6.03 0.24 10.20
CA SER A 15 6.45 -1.04 10.80
C SER A 15 7.91 -1.08 11.25
N SER A 16 8.74 -0.15 10.77
CA SER A 16 10.18 -0.13 11.03
C SER A 16 10.60 1.15 11.75
N VAL A 17 10.95 1.03 13.04
CA VAL A 17 11.45 2.16 13.86
C VAL A 17 12.74 2.78 13.28
N LYS A 18 13.46 2.03 12.45
CA LYS A 18 14.69 2.50 11.79
C LYS A 18 14.43 3.22 10.47
N ASP A 19 13.20 3.22 9.97
CA ASP A 19 12.85 3.93 8.76
C ASP A 19 12.87 5.44 9.00
N HIS A 20 13.45 6.21 8.06
CA HIS A 20 13.56 7.66 8.19
C HIS A 20 12.20 8.36 8.23
N PHE A 21 11.15 7.72 7.71
CA PHE A 21 9.78 8.23 7.73
C PHE A 21 8.93 7.67 8.87
N HIS A 22 9.49 6.87 9.79
CA HIS A 22 8.73 6.22 10.86
C HIS A 22 7.90 7.20 11.69
N GLN A 23 8.52 8.29 12.15
CA GLN A 23 7.83 9.30 12.96
C GLN A 23 6.69 9.97 12.17
N LYS A 24 6.93 10.31 10.90
CA LYS A 24 5.92 10.90 10.03
C LYS A 24 4.77 9.93 9.76
N ALA A 25 5.06 8.63 9.63
CA ALA A 25 4.05 7.60 9.45
C ALA A 25 3.16 7.47 10.70
N LEU A 26 3.74 7.53 11.91
CA LEU A 26 2.96 7.54 13.16
C LEU A 26 2.05 8.77 13.27
N GLU A 27 2.57 9.97 13.01
CA GLU A 27 1.76 11.20 13.02
C GLU A 27 0.62 11.16 11.98
N THR A 28 0.86 10.53 10.83
CA THR A 28 -0.17 10.35 9.81
C THR A 28 -1.21 9.34 10.27
N ALA A 29 -0.82 8.24 10.92
CA ALA A 29 -1.74 7.25 11.48
C ALA A 29 -2.68 7.87 12.53
N GLU A 30 -2.14 8.72 13.42
CA GLU A 30 -2.93 9.44 14.42
C GLU A 30 -3.97 10.36 13.78
N LYS A 31 -3.59 11.09 12.71
CA LYS A 31 -4.53 11.93 11.95
C LYS A 31 -5.62 11.13 11.27
N ILE A 32 -5.27 10.03 10.60
CA ILE A 32 -6.22 9.13 9.93
C ILE A 32 -7.25 8.61 10.94
N GLN A 33 -6.78 8.22 12.14
CA GLN A 33 -7.64 7.74 13.22
C GLN A 33 -8.56 8.86 13.75
N ALA A 34 -8.02 10.05 14.01
CA ALA A 34 -8.79 11.20 14.50
C ALA A 34 -9.89 11.63 13.51
N GLU A 35 -9.59 11.60 12.21
CA GLU A 35 -10.52 11.97 11.13
C GLU A 35 -11.51 10.85 10.78
N LYS A 36 -11.34 9.65 11.34
CA LYS A 36 -12.11 8.44 10.99
C LYS A 36 -12.11 8.19 9.48
N SER A 37 -10.97 8.45 8.85
CA SER A 37 -10.78 8.25 7.41
C SER A 37 -10.74 6.75 7.10
N LYS A 38 -11.29 6.36 5.95
CA LYS A 38 -11.18 4.97 5.47
C LYS A 38 -9.87 4.80 4.72
N LEU A 39 -9.27 3.62 4.88
CA LEU A 39 -8.09 3.24 4.14
C LEU A 39 -8.52 2.38 2.95
N ILE A 40 -7.96 2.66 1.78
CA ILE A 40 -8.11 1.82 0.60
C ILE A 40 -6.73 1.35 0.17
N THR A 41 -6.59 0.08 -0.15
CA THR A 41 -5.36 -0.48 -0.72
C THR A 41 -5.70 -1.55 -1.75
N THR A 42 -4.69 -2.19 -2.34
CA THR A 42 -4.88 -3.27 -3.30
C THR A 42 -4.29 -4.58 -2.81
N ARG A 43 -4.81 -5.70 -3.32
CA ARG A 43 -4.20 -7.01 -3.12
C ARG A 43 -2.75 -7.05 -3.64
N ALA A 44 -2.39 -6.25 -4.64
CA ALA A 44 -1.01 -6.13 -5.12
C ALA A 44 -0.09 -5.48 -4.08
N VAL A 45 -0.54 -4.43 -3.39
CA VAL A 45 0.18 -3.81 -2.26
C VAL A 45 0.35 -4.81 -1.11
N MET A 46 -0.68 -5.58 -0.78
CA MET A 46 -0.59 -6.64 0.24
C MET A 46 0.50 -7.68 -0.09
N LEU A 47 0.59 -8.09 -1.36
CA LEU A 47 1.66 -8.99 -1.84
C LEU A 47 3.05 -8.35 -1.73
N GLU A 48 3.16 -7.07 -2.08
CA GLU A 48 4.43 -6.34 -2.02
C GLU A 48 4.94 -6.19 -0.59
N ILE A 49 4.07 -5.85 0.36
CA ILE A 49 4.37 -5.81 1.79
C ILE A 49 4.90 -7.17 2.27
N GLY A 50 4.20 -8.25 1.91
CA GLY A 50 4.61 -9.61 2.27
C GLY A 50 5.99 -9.99 1.72
N ASN A 51 6.27 -9.62 0.46
CA ASN A 51 7.56 -9.86 -0.18
C ASN A 51 8.68 -9.01 0.45
N ALA A 52 8.44 -7.72 0.67
CA ALA A 52 9.40 -6.80 1.28
C ALA A 52 9.78 -7.21 2.71
N LEU A 53 8.83 -7.79 3.46
CA LEU A 53 9.03 -8.24 4.85
C LEU A 53 9.21 -9.76 4.98
N SER A 54 9.57 -10.46 3.89
CA SER A 54 9.66 -11.93 3.83
C SER A 54 10.81 -12.53 4.66
N GLY A 55 11.81 -11.72 5.04
CA GLY A 55 12.97 -12.14 5.81
C GLY A 55 12.59 -12.68 7.20
N PHE A 56 13.33 -13.69 7.67
CA PHE A 56 13.01 -14.42 8.92
C PHE A 56 12.79 -13.51 10.13
N LYS A 57 13.61 -12.45 10.26
CA LYS A 57 13.52 -11.48 11.37
C LYS A 57 12.22 -10.65 11.34
N TYR A 58 11.61 -10.46 10.17
CA TYR A 58 10.46 -9.57 9.95
C TYR A 58 9.15 -10.33 9.73
N ARG A 59 9.23 -11.63 9.37
CA ARG A 59 8.06 -12.45 9.00
C ARG A 59 6.94 -12.43 10.03
N THR A 60 7.25 -12.54 11.31
CA THR A 60 6.23 -12.49 12.37
C THR A 60 5.49 -11.16 12.42
N ALA A 61 6.21 -10.05 12.25
CA ALA A 61 5.61 -8.71 12.21
C ALA A 61 4.78 -8.52 10.93
N ALA A 62 5.29 -8.99 9.79
CA ALA A 62 4.58 -8.96 8.51
C ALA A 62 3.23 -9.69 8.58
N VAL A 63 3.21 -10.91 9.16
CA VAL A 63 1.97 -11.68 9.31
C VAL A 63 0.96 -10.95 10.20
N LYS A 64 1.42 -10.38 11.33
CA LYS A 64 0.54 -9.59 12.21
C LYS A 64 -0.06 -8.39 11.49
N LEU A 65 0.76 -7.66 10.75
CA LEU A 65 0.36 -6.50 9.96
C LEU A 65 -0.65 -6.86 8.87
N LEU A 66 -0.36 -7.87 8.04
CA LEU A 66 -1.26 -8.30 6.97
C LEU A 66 -2.60 -8.78 7.53
N ASN A 67 -2.60 -9.54 8.63
CA ASN A 67 -3.84 -9.95 9.30
C ASN A 67 -4.62 -8.75 9.85
N ALA A 68 -3.94 -7.76 10.44
CA ALA A 68 -4.59 -6.56 10.94
C ALA A 68 -5.31 -5.81 9.79
N LEU A 69 -4.65 -5.62 8.65
CA LEU A 69 -5.23 -4.99 7.46
C LEU A 69 -6.43 -5.78 6.89
N GLU A 70 -6.34 -7.11 6.83
CA GLU A 70 -7.45 -7.96 6.34
C GLU A 70 -8.66 -7.97 7.27
N SER A 71 -8.45 -7.81 8.58
CA SER A 71 -9.51 -7.89 9.59
C SER A 71 -10.17 -6.55 9.90
N ASP A 72 -9.56 -5.43 9.53
CA ASP A 72 -10.06 -4.10 9.87
C ASP A 72 -11.19 -3.67 8.90
N PRO A 73 -12.43 -3.48 9.38
CA PRO A 73 -13.55 -3.07 8.54
C PRO A 73 -13.40 -1.65 7.95
N ASN A 74 -12.43 -0.86 8.42
CA ASN A 74 -12.12 0.46 7.87
C ASN A 74 -11.09 0.41 6.74
N VAL A 75 -10.57 -0.78 6.41
CA VAL A 75 -9.63 -1.01 5.32
C VAL A 75 -10.34 -1.73 4.17
N GLY A 76 -10.52 -1.03 3.05
CA GLY A 76 -10.97 -1.62 1.80
C GLY A 76 -9.80 -2.18 0.99
N ILE A 77 -9.78 -3.49 0.77
CA ILE A 77 -8.75 -4.15 -0.06
C ILE A 77 -9.33 -4.47 -1.44
N VAL A 78 -8.89 -3.75 -2.46
CA VAL A 78 -9.31 -3.98 -3.84
C VAL A 78 -8.62 -5.23 -4.40
N SER A 79 -9.43 -6.17 -4.93
CA SER A 79 -8.93 -7.41 -5.54
C SER A 79 -8.04 -7.15 -6.75
N LEU A 80 -6.95 -7.91 -6.87
CA LEU A 80 -6.12 -7.93 -8.07
C LEU A 80 -6.75 -8.87 -9.11
N THR A 81 -7.51 -8.29 -10.04
CA THR A 81 -8.11 -9.02 -11.17
C THR A 81 -7.16 -9.05 -12.36
N GLU A 82 -7.37 -9.98 -13.30
CA GLU A 82 -6.60 -10.04 -14.56
C GLU A 82 -6.69 -8.74 -15.38
N SER A 83 -7.86 -8.09 -15.37
CA SER A 83 -8.05 -6.81 -16.04
C SER A 83 -7.20 -5.71 -15.39
N LEU A 84 -7.22 -5.64 -14.05
CA LEU A 84 -6.44 -4.66 -13.30
C LEU A 84 -4.93 -4.88 -13.49
N TYR A 85 -4.50 -6.14 -13.43
CA TYR A 85 -3.12 -6.53 -13.72
C TYR A 85 -2.70 -6.10 -15.14
N SER A 86 -3.52 -6.42 -16.15
CA SER A 86 -3.22 -6.11 -17.56
C SER A 86 -3.08 -4.61 -17.80
N GLN A 87 -3.96 -3.81 -17.18
CA GLN A 87 -3.89 -2.35 -17.26
C GLN A 87 -2.64 -1.80 -16.57
N GLY A 88 -2.34 -2.27 -15.36
CA GLY A 88 -1.15 -1.88 -14.61
C GLY A 88 0.14 -2.26 -15.35
N PHE A 89 0.18 -3.45 -15.95
CA PHE A 89 1.30 -3.91 -16.75
C PHE A 89 1.49 -3.09 -18.03
N SER A 90 0.39 -2.72 -18.72
CA SER A 90 0.47 -1.81 -19.87
C SER A 90 1.02 -0.45 -19.47
N LEU A 91 0.63 0.08 -18.32
CA LEU A 91 1.17 1.34 -17.79
C LEU A 91 2.67 1.22 -17.46
N PHE A 92 3.07 0.13 -16.80
CA PHE A 92 4.47 -0.16 -16.47
C PHE A 92 5.35 -0.19 -17.74
N CYS A 93 4.89 -0.85 -18.81
CA CYS A 93 5.61 -0.88 -20.08
C CYS A 93 5.79 0.51 -20.72
N LYS A 94 4.82 1.42 -20.51
CA LYS A 94 4.82 2.78 -21.08
C LYS A 94 5.63 3.79 -20.27
N ARG A 95 5.80 3.56 -18.97
CA ARG A 95 6.43 4.50 -18.02
C ARG A 95 7.92 4.23 -17.80
N GLN A 96 8.70 4.30 -18.89
CA GLN A 96 10.16 4.24 -18.80
C GLN A 96 10.77 5.53 -18.22
N ASP A 97 9.97 6.60 -18.12
CA ASP A 97 10.35 7.90 -17.57
C ASP A 97 10.30 7.97 -16.02
N LYS A 98 9.83 6.90 -15.36
CA LYS A 98 9.63 6.86 -13.91
C LYS A 98 10.20 5.56 -13.33
N ASN A 99 10.74 5.64 -12.11
CA ASN A 99 11.15 4.46 -11.34
C ASN A 99 9.96 3.82 -10.60
N TRP A 100 8.84 3.64 -11.29
CA TRP A 100 7.64 3.01 -10.71
C TRP A 100 7.75 1.50 -10.82
N GLY A 101 7.49 0.80 -9.72
CA GLY A 101 7.29 -0.64 -9.74
C GLY A 101 5.97 -1.02 -10.40
N LEU A 102 5.78 -2.32 -10.65
CA LEU A 102 4.52 -2.82 -11.20
C LEU A 102 3.34 -2.59 -10.23
N VAL A 103 3.59 -2.67 -8.92
CA VAL A 103 2.57 -2.43 -7.88
C VAL A 103 2.14 -0.97 -7.87
N ASP A 104 3.07 -0.03 -8.03
CA ASP A 104 2.74 1.39 -8.22
C ASP A 104 1.85 1.60 -9.43
N CYS A 105 2.18 0.96 -10.56
CA CYS A 105 1.41 1.07 -11.79
C CYS A 105 0.00 0.48 -11.63
N ILE A 106 -0.15 -0.67 -10.98
CA ILE A 106 -1.46 -1.25 -10.63
C ILE A 106 -2.25 -0.28 -9.75
N SER A 107 -1.63 0.28 -8.72
CA SER A 107 -2.30 1.20 -7.80
C SER A 107 -2.79 2.47 -8.52
N ARG A 108 -2.00 3.01 -9.46
CA ARG A 108 -2.39 4.17 -10.28
C ARG A 108 -3.50 3.89 -11.29
N THR A 109 -3.80 2.63 -11.63
CA THR A 109 -4.97 2.34 -12.49
C THR A 109 -6.31 2.48 -11.77
N LEU A 110 -6.31 2.48 -10.43
CA LEU A 110 -7.50 2.71 -9.63
C LEU A 110 -7.77 4.19 -9.40
N ASP A 111 -6.72 5.01 -9.40
CA ASP A 111 -6.81 6.45 -9.11
C ASP A 111 -6.72 7.25 -10.42
N THR A 112 -7.87 7.45 -11.06
CA THR A 112 -8.00 8.24 -12.30
C THR A 112 -7.68 9.73 -12.13
N ASN A 113 -7.43 10.20 -10.91
CA ASN A 113 -7.08 11.60 -10.61
C ASN A 113 -5.60 11.82 -10.29
N CYS A 114 -4.78 10.76 -10.21
CA CYS A 114 -3.35 10.87 -9.87
C CYS A 114 -2.46 10.92 -11.13
N LEU A 115 -2.71 11.91 -11.99
CA LEU A 115 -1.77 12.35 -13.02
C LEU A 115 -0.93 13.52 -12.47
N THR A 116 -0.09 13.21 -11.47
CA THR A 116 1.07 14.03 -11.09
C THR A 116 2.32 13.15 -10.98
#